data_AF-A0A966C8C5-F1
#
_entry.id   AF-A0A966C8C5-F1
#
_cell.length_a   1.000
_cell.length_b   1.000
_cell.length_c   1.000
_cell.angle_alpha   90.00
_cell.angle_beta   90.00
_cell.angle_gamma   90.00
#
_symmetry.space_group_name_H-M   'P 1'
#
loop_
_entity.id
_entity.type
_entity.pdbx_description
1 polymer ?
#
loop_
_entity_poly.entity_id
_entity_poly.type
_entity_poly.pdbx_seq_one_letter_code
_entity_poly.pdbx_strand_id
1 'polypeptide(L)' 'AVEIDKQTRQLVGAAHARAHTILTGHRPVLDRIAEALLEREVLDGEEVNRIVADFTGGPIEKLKGPQRPARAEA' A
#
# COMPACT_ATOMS: atom_id res chain seq x y z
N ALA A 1 5.24 -30.78 6.18
CA ALA A 1 5.00 -29.63 7.06
C ALA A 1 6.11 -28.58 6.93
N VAL A 2 7.35 -28.91 7.31
CA VAL A 2 8.49 -27.96 7.38
C VAL A 2 8.72 -27.11 6.11
N GLU A 3 8.67 -27.70 4.91
CA GLU A 3 8.96 -26.93 3.69
C GLU A 3 7.84 -25.92 3.35
N ILE A 4 6.57 -26.26 3.62
CA ILE A 4 5.44 -25.35 3.37
C ILE A 4 5.51 -24.14 4.30
N ASP A 5 5.83 -24.37 5.58
CA ASP A 5 5.96 -23.30 6.56
C ASP A 5 7.11 -22.35 6.20
N LYS A 6 8.23 -22.91 5.71
CA LYS A 6 9.37 -22.14 5.21
C LYS A 6 8.99 -21.29 4.00
N GLN A 7 8.28 -21.84 3.02
CA GLN A 7 7.83 -21.07 1.84
C GLN A 7 6.85 -19.97 2.23
N THR A 8 5.93 -20.26 3.17
CA THR A 8 4.99 -19.26 3.70
C THR A 8 5.74 -18.09 4.35
N ARG A 9 6.74 -18.38 5.18
CA ARG A 9 7.57 -17.36 5.82
C ARG A 9 8.35 -16.52 4.80
N GLN A 10 8.91 -17.15 3.76
CA GLN A 10 9.62 -16.44 2.70
C GLN A 10 8.69 -15.50 1.92
N LEU A 11 7.49 -15.97 1.55
CA LEU A 11 6.49 -15.17 0.83
C LEU A 11 6.04 -13.95 1.64
N VAL A 12 5.67 -14.16 2.90
CA VAL A 12 5.22 -13.09 3.79
C VAL A 12 6.36 -12.11 4.06
N GLY A 13 7.57 -12.61 4.35
CA GLY A 13 8.75 -11.78 4.57
C GLY A 13 9.08 -10.89 3.36
N ALA A 14 9.05 -11.45 2.15
CA ALA A 14 9.24 -10.69 0.93
C ALA A 14 8.14 -9.64 0.70
N ALA A 15 6.88 -9.98 0.97
CA ALA A 15 5.77 -9.04 0.85
C ALA A 15 5.90 -7.89 1.87
N HIS A 16 6.26 -8.20 3.11
CA HIS A 16 6.46 -7.21 4.16
C HIS A 16 7.62 -6.26 3.81
N ALA A 17 8.77 -6.79 3.38
CA ALA A 17 9.92 -5.97 2.99
C ALA A 17 9.59 -5.02 1.82
N ARG A 18 8.83 -5.50 0.82
CA ARG A 18 8.34 -4.65 -0.28
C ARG A 18 7.41 -3.55 0.24
N ALA A 19 6.43 -3.90 1.07
CA ALA A 19 5.50 -2.93 1.64
C ALA A 19 6.25 -1.86 2.46
N HIS A 20 7.17 -2.28 3.32
CA HIS A 20 8.01 -1.38 4.12
C HIS A 20 8.81 -0.42 3.22
N THR A 21 9.43 -0.92 2.16
CA THR A 21 10.19 -0.09 1.22
C THR A 21 9.30 0.97 0.54
N ILE A 22 8.11 0.59 0.09
CA ILE A 22 7.15 1.51 -0.55
C ILE A 22 6.69 2.57 0.47
N LEU A 23 6.26 2.14 1.65
CA LEU A 23 5.75 3.05 2.69
C LEU A 23 6.82 4.04 3.16
N THR A 24 8.05 3.56 3.37
CA THR A 24 9.17 4.44 3.78
C THR A 24 9.62 5.36 2.66
N GLY A 25 9.61 4.92 1.40
CA GLY A 25 9.90 5.78 0.24
C GLY A 25 8.87 6.90 0.04
N HIS A 26 7.63 6.69 0.51
CA HIS A 26 6.55 7.67 0.45
C HIS A 26 6.19 8.22 1.84
N ARG A 27 7.17 8.30 2.75
CA ARG A 27 6.93 8.77 4.12
C ARG A 27 6.22 10.15 4.21
N PRO A 28 6.54 11.16 3.40
CA PRO A 28 5.91 12.48 3.54
C PRO A 28 4.39 12.49 3.31
N VAL A 29 3.87 11.66 2.40
CA VAL A 29 2.41 11.56 2.20
C VAL A 29 1.73 10.85 3.39
N LEU A 30 2.41 9.89 4.02
CA LEU A 30 1.92 9.23 5.22
C LEU A 30 1.89 10.19 6.41
N ASP A 31 2.89 11.06 6.54
CA ASP A 31 2.90 12.09 7.59
C ASP A 31 1.74 13.06 7.40
N ARG A 32 1.45 13.50 6.17
CA ARG A 32 0.29 14.36 5.86
C ARG A 32 -1.05 13.68 6.16
N ILE A 33 -1.18 12.37 5.91
CA ILE A 33 -2.37 11.60 6.30
C ILE A 33 -2.47 11.52 7.84
N ALA A 34 -1.36 11.30 8.53
CA ALA A 34 -1.34 11.23 9.99
C ALA A 34 -1.72 12.58 10.64
N GLU A 35 -1.20 13.69 10.13
CA GLU A 35 -1.59 15.05 10.55
C GLU A 35 -3.10 15.27 10.37
N ALA A 36 -3.64 14.93 9.21
CA ALA A 36 -5.07 15.05 8.95
C ALA A 36 -5.93 14.15 9.87
N LEU A 37 -5.45 12.95 10.21
CA LEU A 37 -6.11 12.08 11.19
C LEU A 37 -6.03 12.63 12.62
N LEU A 38 -4.93 13.30 13.00
CA LEU A 38 -4.82 13.94 14.31
C LEU A 38 -5.81 15.11 14.46
N GLU A 39 -6.06 15.85 13.38
CA GLU A 39 -7.00 16.97 13.39
C GLU A 39 -8.47 16.53 13.35
N ARG A 40 -8.78 15.45 12.62
CA ARG A 40 -10.15 15.10 12.25
C ARG A 40 -10.63 13.75 12.76
N GLU A 41 -9.75 12.96 13.36
CA GLU A 41 -9.94 11.60 13.89
C GLU A 41 -10.31 10.52 12.85
N VAL A 42 -11.05 10.88 11.80
CA VAL A 42 -11.52 9.99 10.74
C VAL A 42 -11.31 10.65 9.37
N LEU A 43 -10.77 9.87 8.44
CA LEU A 43 -10.72 10.21 7.03
C LEU A 43 -11.47 9.14 6.22
N ASP A 44 -12.22 9.58 5.23
CA ASP A 44 -12.79 8.67 4.25
C ASP A 44 -11.75 8.26 3.17
N GLY A 45 -12.10 7.26 2.35
CA GLY A 45 -11.21 6.77 1.30
C GLY A 45 -10.92 7.81 0.21
N GLU A 46 -11.86 8.70 -0.10
CA GLU A 46 -11.67 9.75 -1.12
C GLU A 46 -10.70 10.82 -0.64
N GLU A 47 -10.73 11.14 0.65
CA GLU A 47 -9.83 12.08 1.31
C GLU A 47 -8.39 11.59 1.29
N VAL A 48 -8.18 10.32 1.63
CA VAL A 48 -6.86 9.69 1.51
C VAL A 48 -6.40 9.71 0.05
N ASN A 49 -7.28 9.37 -0.89
CA ASN A 49 -6.98 9.38 -2.32
C ASN A 49 -6.58 10.77 -2.82
N ARG A 50 -7.25 11.84 -2.36
CA ARG A 50 -6.88 13.23 -2.68
C ARG A 50 -5.48 13.58 -2.18
N ILE A 51 -5.18 13.26 -0.91
CA ILE A 51 -3.84 13.51 -0.34
C ILE A 51 -2.75 12.79 -1.13
N VAL A 52 -3.02 11.55 -1.58
CA VAL A 52 -2.08 10.77 -2.41
C VAL A 52 -1.95 11.34 -3.82
N ALA A 53 -3.05 11.74 -4.47
CA ALA A 53 -3.03 12.33 -5.80
C ALA A 53 -2.23 13.65 -5.83
N ASP A 54 -2.42 14.50 -4.82
CA ASP A 54 -1.68 15.75 -4.65
C ASP A 54 -0.17 15.49 -4.55
N PHE A 55 0.22 14.46 -3.79
CA PHE A 55 1.63 14.11 -3.59
C PHE A 55 2.29 13.49 -4.82
N THR A 56 1.53 12.70 -5.59
CA THR A 56 2.04 11.97 -6.76
C THR A 56 1.93 12.76 -8.07
N GLY A 57 1.25 13.91 -8.06
CA GLY A 57 1.09 14.78 -9.22
C GLY A 57 0.19 14.20 -10.31
N GLY A 58 -0.65 13.21 -9.97
CA GLY A 58 -1.51 12.53 -10.94
C GLY A 58 -2.61 11.68 -10.31
N PRO A 59 -3.58 11.23 -11.13
CA PRO A 59 -4.70 10.43 -10.65
C PRO A 59 -4.23 9.05 -10.18
N ILE A 60 -4.73 8.63 -9.01
CA ILE A 60 -4.36 7.38 -8.35
C ILE A 60 -4.70 6.12 -9.16
N GLU A 61 -5.65 6.21 -10.10
CA GLU A 61 -6.02 5.13 -11.02
C GLU A 61 -4.82 4.69 -11.86
N LYS A 62 -3.92 5.61 -12.18
CA LYS A 62 -2.68 5.32 -12.93
C LYS A 62 -1.61 4.65 -12.07
N LEU A 63 -1.76 4.68 -10.75
CA LEU A 63 -0.85 4.06 -9.78
C LEU A 63 -1.25 2.61 -9.45
N LYS A 64 -2.47 2.19 -9.84
CA LYS A 64 -2.90 0.81 -9.68
C LYS A 64 -1.98 -0.07 -10.53
N GLY A 65 -1.09 -0.81 -9.87
CA GLY A 65 -0.27 -1.83 -10.52
C GLY A 65 -1.16 -2.87 -11.22
N PRO A 66 -0.58 -3.69 -12.13
CA PRO A 66 -1.35 -4.74 -12.79
C PRO A 66 -2.07 -5.56 -11.71
N GLN A 67 -3.41 -5.57 -11.77
CA GLN A 67 -4.18 -6.50 -10.96
C GLN A 67 -3.60 -7.88 -11.25
N ARG A 68 -3.23 -8.63 -10.21
CA ARG A 68 -2.82 -10.03 -10.37
C ARG A 68 -3.83 -10.65 -11.34
N PRO A 69 -3.40 -11.24 -12.47
CA PRO A 69 -4.35 -11.86 -13.38
C PRO A 69 -5.19 -12.79 -12.52
N ALA A 70 -6.51 -12.61 -12.57
CA ALA A 70 -7.45 -13.48 -11.90
C ALA A 70 -6.98 -14.90 -12.25
N ARG A 71 -6.56 -15.65 -11.23
CA ARG A 71 -5.98 -16.97 -11.40
C ARG A 71 -6.93 -17.71 -12.35
N ALA A 72 -6.46 -18.03 -13.56
CA ALA A 72 -7.23 -18.87 -14.46
C ALA A 72 -7.47 -20.16 -13.67
N GLU A 73 -8.72 -20.39 -13.30
CA GLU A 73 -9.14 -21.59 -12.60
C GLU A 73 -8.78 -22.77 -13.52
N ALA A 74 -7.88 -23.61 -13.04
CA ALA A 74 -7.50 -24.89 -13.65
C ALA A 74 -7.82 -25.98 -12.65
#